data_AF-A0A7C3CTV5-F1
#
_entry.id   AF-A0A7C3CTV5-F1
#
_cell.length_a   1.000
_cell.length_b   1.000
_cell.length_c   1.000
_cell.angle_alpha   90.00
_cell.angle_beta   90.00
_cell.angle_gamma   90.00
#
_symmetry.space_group_name_H-M   'P 1'
#
loop_
_entity.id
_entity.type
_entity.pdbx_description
1 polymer ?
#
loop_
_entity_poly.entity_id
_entity_poly.type
_entity_poly.pdbx_seq_one_letter_code
_entity_poly.pdbx_strand_id
1 'polypeptide(L)'
;MLGNENEVCTEKEEALRQINEIKNHLVDKQTFFPYNYNATFIWSAIAFVLTFSMVPMYERGVAEGTVFLFVFISVGFINEGFLTKRINESYDIQECTRRQQFIMKNFMMLSLFLIILSAVFASYKLYVPMFLSWLFLISLGYFAVGFVLNITRFTQMARFNIFASILLLSIGFLSDTLVGEVTYLLIVKVFMVLGLVFMPAVVAWHQKSEAA
;
A
#
# COMPACT_ATOMS: atom_id res chain seq x y z
N MET A 1 -37.64 -2.22 -34.85
CA MET A 1 -36.70 -1.12 -34.56
C MET A 1 -35.72 -1.57 -33.47
N LEU A 2 -34.84 -2.54 -33.75
CA LEU A 2 -33.85 -3.09 -32.81
C LEU A 2 -32.44 -3.20 -33.42
N GLY A 3 -32.26 -2.75 -34.67
CA GLY A 3 -30.98 -2.86 -35.39
C GLY A 3 -29.96 -1.77 -35.02
N ASN A 4 -30.41 -0.64 -34.49
CA ASN A 4 -29.57 0.55 -34.34
C ASN A 4 -28.78 0.60 -33.02
N GLU A 5 -29.18 -0.16 -31.99
CA GLU A 5 -28.46 -0.20 -30.70
C GLU A 5 -27.28 -1.19 -30.71
N ASN A 6 -27.39 -2.28 -31.48
CA ASN A 6 -26.33 -3.28 -31.58
C ASN A 6 -25.14 -2.76 -32.42
N GLU A 7 -25.39 -2.08 -33.54
CA GLU A 7 -24.30 -1.51 -34.38
C GLU A 7 -23.47 -0.47 -33.62
N VAL A 8 -24.13 0.43 -32.86
CA VAL A 8 -23.49 1.48 -32.06
C VAL A 8 -22.61 0.90 -30.93
N CYS A 9 -22.99 -0.24 -30.35
CA CYS A 9 -22.16 -0.93 -29.36
C CYS A 9 -20.88 -1.51 -29.98
N THR A 10 -20.98 -2.13 -31.15
CA THR A 10 -19.83 -2.70 -31.87
C THR A 10 -18.83 -1.66 -32.35
N GLU A 11 -19.28 -0.54 -32.92
CA GLU A 11 -18.37 0.54 -33.35
C GLU A 11 -17.63 1.17 -32.16
N LYS A 12 -18.32 1.34 -31.03
CA LYS A 12 -17.70 1.86 -29.80
C LYS A 12 -16.67 0.89 -29.23
N GLU A 13 -16.94 -0.41 -29.24
CA GLU A 13 -15.99 -1.44 -28.81
C GLU A 13 -14.77 -1.53 -29.75
N GLU A 14 -14.97 -1.45 -31.06
CA GLU A 14 -13.87 -1.44 -32.03
C GLU A 14 -13.03 -0.16 -31.95
N ALA A 15 -13.66 1.00 -31.76
CA ALA A 15 -12.95 2.25 -31.53
C ALA A 15 -12.12 2.20 -30.23
N LEU A 16 -12.68 1.64 -29.16
CA LEU A 16 -11.95 1.42 -27.91
C LEU A 16 -10.79 0.42 -28.08
N ARG A 17 -10.98 -0.63 -28.89
CA ARG A 17 -9.92 -1.59 -29.22
C ARG A 17 -8.78 -0.91 -29.96
N GLN A 18 -9.08 -0.12 -30.99
CA GLN A 18 -8.07 0.61 -31.77
C GLN A 18 -7.35 1.68 -30.94
N ILE A 19 -8.08 2.42 -30.10
CA ILE A 19 -7.47 3.40 -29.17
C ILE A 19 -6.53 2.69 -28.18
N ASN A 20 -6.91 1.51 -27.66
CA ASN A 20 -6.06 0.71 -26.79
C ASN A 20 -4.83 0.15 -27.52
N GLU A 21 -4.97 -0.30 -28.77
CA GLU A 21 -3.84 -0.75 -29.60
C GLU A 21 -2.85 0.39 -29.89
N ILE A 22 -3.35 1.57 -30.24
CA ILE A 22 -2.54 2.78 -30.48
C ILE A 22 -1.84 3.21 -29.19
N LYS A 23 -2.55 3.23 -28.06
CA LYS A 23 -1.97 3.56 -26.74
C LYS A 23 -0.89 2.55 -26.33
N ASN A 24 -1.10 1.27 -26.59
CA ASN A 24 -0.11 0.21 -26.32
C ASN A 24 1.15 0.32 -27.19
N HIS A 25 1.05 0.89 -28.40
CA HIS A 25 2.19 1.13 -29.29
C HIS A 25 2.90 2.47 -29.02
N LEU A 26 2.19 3.49 -28.51
CA LEU A 26 2.77 4.83 -28.25
C LEU A 26 3.39 4.96 -26.87
N VAL A 27 3.05 4.08 -25.93
CA VAL A 27 3.57 4.12 -24.56
C VAL A 27 4.93 3.43 -24.52
N ASP A 28 5.94 4.14 -24.01
CA ASP A 28 7.23 3.54 -23.68
C ASP A 28 7.06 2.45 -22.62
N LYS A 29 7.06 1.20 -23.08
CA LYS A 29 6.87 0.00 -22.26
C LYS A 29 7.93 -0.12 -21.15
N GLN A 30 9.08 0.57 -21.21
CA GLN A 30 10.07 0.57 -20.12
C GLN A 30 9.73 1.51 -18.96
N THR A 31 8.92 2.54 -19.19
CA THR A 31 8.50 3.53 -18.19
C THR A 31 7.02 3.42 -17.82
N PHE A 32 6.25 2.60 -18.53
CA PHE A 32 4.88 2.29 -18.17
C PHE A 32 4.78 1.52 -16.86
N PHE A 33 3.78 1.87 -16.03
CA PHE A 33 3.48 1.18 -14.79
C PHE A 33 1.96 1.07 -14.67
N PRO A 34 1.36 -0.01 -15.20
CA PRO A 34 -0.06 -0.27 -14.99
C PRO A 34 -0.21 -0.82 -13.57
N TYR A 35 -0.53 0.06 -12.61
CA TYR A 35 -0.66 -0.36 -11.22
C TYR A 35 -1.96 -1.14 -10.99
N ASN A 36 -1.88 -2.31 -10.35
CA ASN A 36 -3.06 -3.02 -9.91
C ASN A 36 -3.57 -2.44 -8.59
N TYR A 37 -4.57 -1.55 -8.65
CA TYR A 37 -5.19 -1.01 -7.45
C TYR A 37 -5.84 -2.08 -6.55
N ASN A 38 -6.10 -3.30 -7.05
CA ASN A 38 -6.55 -4.40 -6.18
C ASN A 38 -5.47 -4.81 -5.17
N ALA A 39 -4.20 -4.61 -5.49
CA ALA A 39 -3.10 -4.92 -4.59
C ALA A 39 -3.14 -4.01 -3.34
N THR A 40 -3.56 -2.75 -3.51
CA THR A 40 -3.79 -1.82 -2.39
C THR A 40 -4.86 -2.33 -1.42
N PHE A 41 -5.93 -2.98 -1.90
CA PHE A 41 -6.94 -3.59 -1.01
C PHE A 41 -6.37 -4.77 -0.23
N ILE A 42 -5.52 -5.60 -0.84
CA ILE A 42 -4.84 -6.71 -0.16
C ILE A 42 -3.93 -6.17 0.95
N TRP A 43 -3.11 -5.16 0.65
CA TRP A 43 -2.27 -4.52 1.67
C TRP A 43 -3.08 -3.85 2.77
N SER A 44 -4.22 -3.25 2.46
CA SER A 44 -5.13 -2.68 3.46
C SER A 44 -5.67 -3.76 4.40
N ALA A 45 -6.06 -4.92 3.86
CA ALA A 45 -6.51 -6.06 4.68
C ALA A 45 -5.38 -6.60 5.57
N ILE A 46 -4.16 -6.74 5.04
CA ILE A 46 -2.99 -7.15 5.81
C ILE A 46 -2.69 -6.14 6.93
N ALA A 47 -2.68 -4.84 6.62
CA ALA A 47 -2.44 -3.78 7.60
C ALA A 47 -3.49 -3.80 8.72
N PHE A 48 -4.76 -4.04 8.39
CA PHE A 48 -5.82 -4.20 9.38
C PHE A 48 -5.53 -5.37 10.34
N VAL A 49 -5.27 -6.56 9.80
CA VAL A 49 -4.97 -7.75 10.60
C VAL A 49 -3.76 -7.50 11.49
N LEU A 50 -2.66 -6.99 10.94
CA LEU A 50 -1.44 -6.73 11.69
C LEU A 50 -1.64 -5.68 12.80
N THR A 51 -2.40 -4.61 12.56
CA THR A 51 -2.65 -3.55 13.56
C THR A 51 -3.25 -4.10 14.86
N PHE A 52 -4.14 -5.09 14.75
CA PHE A 52 -4.81 -5.68 15.93
C PHE A 52 -4.11 -6.91 16.50
N SER A 53 -3.39 -7.68 15.69
CA SER A 53 -2.76 -8.93 16.10
C SER A 53 -1.32 -8.79 16.59
N MET A 54 -0.60 -7.73 16.22
CA MET A 54 0.85 -7.67 16.47
C MET A 54 1.24 -7.51 17.94
N VAL A 55 0.50 -6.72 18.71
CA VAL A 55 0.76 -6.57 20.15
C VAL A 55 0.63 -7.92 20.88
N PRO A 56 -0.50 -8.66 20.78
CA PRO A 56 -0.59 -9.95 21.46
C PRO A 56 0.42 -10.98 20.95
N MET A 57 0.83 -10.93 19.68
CA MET A 57 1.89 -11.81 19.17
C MET A 57 3.25 -11.47 19.78
N TYR A 58 3.60 -10.19 19.90
CA TYR A 58 4.85 -9.77 20.53
C TYR A 58 4.88 -10.00 22.05
N GLU A 59 3.73 -9.94 22.73
CA GLU A 59 3.62 -10.27 24.15
C GLU A 59 3.78 -11.78 24.41
N ARG A 60 3.45 -12.66 23.43
CA ARG A 60 3.79 -14.09 23.52
C ARG A 60 5.29 -14.33 23.34
N GLY A 61 5.90 -13.59 22.41
CA GLY A 61 7.34 -13.57 22.25
C GLY A 61 7.78 -12.70 21.08
N VAL A 62 8.92 -12.03 21.22
CA VAL A 62 9.50 -11.19 20.15
C VAL A 62 9.74 -12.01 18.88
N ALA A 63 10.25 -13.24 19.02
CA ALA A 63 10.47 -14.15 17.90
C ALA A 63 9.14 -14.54 17.21
N GLU A 64 8.11 -14.90 17.97
CA GLU A 64 6.79 -15.27 17.43
C GLU A 64 6.16 -14.11 16.66
N GLY A 65 6.13 -12.91 17.25
CA GLY A 65 5.60 -11.72 16.57
C GLY A 65 6.40 -11.35 15.31
N THR A 66 7.72 -11.53 15.33
CA THR A 66 8.57 -11.26 14.15
C THR A 66 8.30 -12.25 13.03
N VAL A 67 8.19 -13.54 13.34
CA VAL A 67 7.83 -14.58 12.35
C VAL A 67 6.42 -14.33 11.81
N PHE A 68 5.46 -14.02 12.67
CA PHE A 68 4.09 -13.70 12.27
C PHE A 68 4.04 -12.52 11.30
N LEU A 69 4.75 -11.43 11.62
CA LEU A 69 4.86 -10.27 10.74
C LEU A 69 5.50 -10.64 9.40
N PHE A 70 6.62 -11.35 9.44
CA PHE A 70 7.34 -11.78 8.23
C PHE A 70 6.46 -12.62 7.30
N VAL A 71 5.69 -13.56 7.84
CA VAL A 71 4.75 -14.38 7.06
C VAL A 71 3.69 -13.52 6.37
N PHE A 72 3.01 -12.62 7.09
CA PHE A 72 1.97 -11.77 6.50
C PHE A 72 2.51 -10.82 5.43
N ILE A 73 3.67 -10.21 5.67
CA ILE A 73 4.35 -9.36 4.69
C ILE A 73 4.74 -10.16 3.45
N SER A 74 5.25 -11.38 3.63
CA SER A 74 5.61 -12.27 2.50
C SER A 74 4.39 -12.63 1.66
N VAL A 75 3.26 -12.95 2.29
CA VAL A 75 1.97 -13.19 1.60
C VAL A 75 1.55 -11.95 0.81
N GLY A 76 1.71 -10.75 1.36
CA GLY A 76 1.46 -9.49 0.66
C GLY A 76 2.29 -9.35 -0.62
N PHE A 77 3.61 -9.54 -0.54
CA PHE A 77 4.50 -9.46 -1.70
C PHE A 77 4.23 -10.53 -2.76
N ILE A 78 3.91 -11.76 -2.35
CA ILE A 78 3.54 -12.83 -3.29
C ILE A 78 2.28 -12.42 -4.08
N ASN A 79 1.25 -11.91 -3.40
CA ASN A 79 0.03 -11.45 -4.05
C ASN A 79 0.26 -10.24 -4.97
N GLU A 80 1.05 -9.26 -4.53
CA GLU A 80 1.47 -8.10 -5.34
C GLU A 80 2.16 -8.57 -6.63
N GLY A 81 3.06 -9.56 -6.53
CA GLY A 81 3.77 -10.16 -7.65
C GLY A 81 2.82 -10.82 -8.67
N PHE A 82 1.87 -11.64 -8.20
CA PHE A 82 0.86 -12.26 -9.08
C PHE A 82 -0.03 -11.23 -9.75
N LEU A 83 -0.51 -10.22 -9.02
CA LEU A 83 -1.37 -9.17 -9.56
C LEU A 83 -0.64 -8.27 -10.57
N THR A 84 0.64 -7.98 -10.33
CA THR A 84 1.49 -7.21 -11.24
C THR A 84 1.73 -8.00 -12.52
N LYS A 85 2.07 -9.29 -12.42
CA LYS A 85 2.27 -10.16 -13.59
C LYS A 85 1.02 -10.23 -14.46
N ARG A 86 -0.15 -10.47 -13.85
CA ARG A 86 -1.44 -10.56 -14.57
C ARG A 86 -1.79 -9.27 -15.31
N ILE A 87 -1.50 -8.11 -14.73
CA ILE A 87 -1.72 -6.84 -15.42
C ILE A 87 -0.69 -6.65 -16.54
N ASN A 88 0.58 -6.96 -16.32
CA ASN A 88 1.58 -6.82 -17.38
C ASN A 88 1.23 -7.65 -18.62
N GLU A 89 0.69 -8.86 -18.41
CA GLU A 89 0.19 -9.72 -19.50
C GLU A 89 -0.92 -9.05 -20.32
N SER A 90 -1.82 -8.25 -19.71
CA SER A 90 -2.86 -7.54 -20.46
C SER A 90 -2.33 -6.38 -21.32
N TYR A 91 -1.09 -5.94 -21.08
CA TYR A 91 -0.42 -4.88 -21.84
C TYR A 91 0.72 -5.41 -22.73
N ASP A 92 0.83 -6.74 -22.91
CA ASP A 92 1.92 -7.38 -23.65
C ASP A 92 3.31 -6.93 -23.15
N ILE A 93 3.46 -6.96 -21.83
CA ILE A 93 4.71 -6.70 -21.11
C ILE A 93 5.19 -8.02 -20.51
N GLN A 94 6.25 -8.60 -21.09
CA GLN A 94 6.78 -9.91 -20.67
C GLN A 94 7.61 -9.84 -19.38
N GLU A 95 8.27 -8.71 -19.11
CA GLU A 95 9.12 -8.50 -17.94
C GLU A 95 8.70 -7.25 -17.15
N CYS A 96 8.89 -7.27 -15.82
CA CYS A 96 8.63 -6.11 -14.98
C CYS A 96 9.44 -4.89 -15.46
N THR A 97 8.77 -3.75 -15.63
CA THR A 97 9.41 -2.51 -16.08
C THR A 97 10.42 -1.99 -15.05
N ARG A 98 11.35 -1.13 -15.46
CA ARG A 98 12.37 -0.57 -14.53
C ARG A 98 11.73 0.14 -13.35
N ARG A 99 10.62 0.86 -13.58
CA ARG A 99 9.84 1.50 -12.52
C ARG A 99 9.19 0.49 -11.57
N GLN A 100 8.62 -0.60 -12.10
CA GLN A 100 8.08 -1.69 -11.28
C GLN A 100 9.14 -2.32 -10.38
N GLN A 101 10.30 -2.64 -10.95
CA GLN A 101 11.41 -3.21 -10.20
C GLN A 101 11.93 -2.25 -9.12
N PHE A 102 12.06 -0.96 -9.44
CA PHE A 102 12.48 0.04 -8.47
C PHE A 102 11.50 0.13 -7.30
N ILE A 103 10.21 0.27 -7.58
CA ILE A 103 9.16 0.37 -6.56
C ILE A 103 9.15 -0.88 -5.69
N MET A 104 9.13 -2.07 -6.30
CA MET A 104 9.09 -3.35 -5.58
C MET A 104 10.31 -3.55 -4.67
N LYS A 105 11.52 -3.25 -5.18
CA LYS A 105 12.76 -3.35 -4.39
C LYS A 105 12.75 -2.39 -3.19
N ASN A 106 12.29 -1.15 -3.40
CA ASN A 106 12.19 -0.18 -2.30
C ASN A 106 11.20 -0.63 -1.23
N PHE A 107 10.01 -1.11 -1.61
CA PHE A 107 9.04 -1.64 -0.65
C PHE A 107 9.57 -2.86 0.11
N MET A 108 10.28 -3.76 -0.57
CA MET A 108 10.88 -4.93 0.06
C MET A 108 11.93 -4.54 1.11
N MET A 109 12.84 -3.62 0.76
CA MET A 109 13.84 -3.10 1.69
C MET A 109 13.19 -2.38 2.88
N LEU A 110 12.17 -1.55 2.62
CA LEU A 110 11.44 -0.83 3.66
C LEU A 110 10.69 -1.79 4.59
N SER A 111 10.12 -2.87 4.07
CA SER A 111 9.42 -3.88 4.85
C SER A 111 10.38 -4.69 5.72
N LEU A 112 11.53 -5.10 5.19
CA LEU A 112 12.58 -5.76 5.97
C LEU A 112 13.07 -4.87 7.11
N PHE A 113 13.32 -3.59 6.81
CA PHE A 113 13.71 -2.61 7.83
C PHE A 113 12.63 -2.46 8.90
N LEU A 114 11.36 -2.35 8.52
CA LEU A 114 10.23 -2.28 9.45
C LEU A 114 10.10 -3.52 10.33
N ILE A 115 10.34 -4.73 9.80
CA ILE A 115 10.32 -5.97 10.58
C ILE A 115 11.37 -5.93 11.69
N ILE A 116 12.61 -5.58 11.33
CA ILE A 116 13.72 -5.47 12.28
C ILE A 116 13.41 -4.39 13.33
N LEU A 117 12.98 -3.21 12.89
CA LEU A 117 12.65 -2.10 13.77
C LEU A 117 11.51 -2.46 14.74
N SER A 118 10.52 -3.23 14.27
CA SER A 118 9.42 -3.72 15.10
C SER A 118 9.89 -4.68 16.18
N ALA A 119 10.79 -5.60 15.84
CA ALA A 119 11.38 -6.52 16.81
C ALA A 119 12.18 -5.76 17.90
N VAL A 120 12.93 -4.73 17.49
CA VAL A 120 13.65 -3.85 18.44
C VAL A 120 12.68 -3.15 19.37
N PHE A 121 11.67 -2.44 18.84
CA PHE A 121 10.70 -1.74 19.70
C PHE A 121 9.90 -2.70 20.59
N ALA A 122 9.48 -3.84 20.08
CA ALA A 122 8.76 -4.86 20.84
C ALA A 122 9.58 -5.41 22.02
N SER A 123 10.90 -5.54 21.85
CA SER A 123 11.82 -5.98 22.92
C SER A 123 11.81 -5.04 24.13
N TYR A 124 11.46 -3.78 23.93
CA TYR A 124 11.32 -2.75 24.97
C TYR A 124 9.86 -2.39 25.26
N LYS A 125 8.88 -3.16 24.77
CA LYS A 125 7.44 -2.88 24.90
C LYS A 125 7.01 -1.50 24.36
N LEU A 126 7.76 -0.99 23.38
CA LEU A 126 7.55 0.31 22.74
C LEU A 126 6.57 0.19 21.57
N TYR A 127 5.33 -0.26 21.83
CA TYR A 127 4.34 -0.51 20.78
C TYR A 127 3.80 0.75 20.10
N VAL A 128 3.72 1.86 20.84
CA VAL A 128 3.30 3.16 20.28
C VAL A 128 4.28 3.63 19.19
N PRO A 129 5.58 3.83 19.46
CA PRO A 129 6.52 4.25 18.42
C PRO A 129 6.73 3.17 17.35
N MET A 130 6.53 1.88 17.66
CA MET A 130 6.46 0.83 16.63
C MET A 130 5.38 1.14 15.60
N PHE A 131 4.12 1.31 16.01
CA PHE A 131 3.03 1.62 15.07
C PHE A 131 3.21 2.97 14.38
N LEU A 132 3.68 4.00 15.10
CA LEU A 132 3.95 5.30 14.46
C LEU A 132 5.06 5.23 13.42
N SER A 133 6.08 4.38 13.63
CA SER A 133 7.11 4.13 12.62
C SER A 133 6.55 3.42 11.38
N TRP A 134 5.57 2.53 11.54
CA TRP A 134 4.87 1.90 10.42
C TRP A 134 4.08 2.94 9.63
N LEU A 135 3.27 3.75 10.32
CA LEU A 135 2.49 4.82 9.70
C LEU A 135 3.40 5.77 8.92
N PHE A 136 4.52 6.18 9.49
CA PHE A 136 5.50 7.06 8.86
C PHE A 136 6.15 6.41 7.62
N LEU A 137 6.80 5.26 7.79
CA LEU A 137 7.63 4.65 6.76
C LEU A 137 6.81 4.09 5.60
N ILE A 138 5.67 3.45 5.88
CA ILE A 138 4.78 2.96 4.81
C ILE A 138 4.23 4.17 4.02
N SER A 139 3.89 5.26 4.71
CA SER A 139 3.45 6.49 4.03
C SER A 139 4.56 7.16 3.24
N LEU A 140 5.82 7.10 3.68
CA LEU A 140 6.96 7.52 2.87
C LEU A 140 7.06 6.70 1.56
N GLY A 141 6.79 5.39 1.64
CA GLY A 141 6.64 4.52 0.46
C GLY A 141 5.51 4.98 -0.48
N TYR A 142 4.31 5.24 0.06
CA TYR A 142 3.20 5.78 -0.73
C TYR A 142 3.51 7.17 -1.33
N PHE A 143 4.25 8.01 -0.62
CA PHE A 143 4.71 9.30 -1.13
C PHE A 143 5.61 9.11 -2.35
N ALA A 144 6.59 8.20 -2.26
CA ALA A 144 7.50 7.90 -3.36
C ALA A 144 6.75 7.35 -4.59
N VAL A 145 5.79 6.44 -4.37
CA VAL A 145 4.92 5.92 -5.45
C VAL A 145 4.09 7.04 -6.07
N GLY A 146 3.40 7.84 -5.26
CA GLY A 146 2.59 8.95 -5.75
C GLY A 146 3.42 9.97 -6.52
N PHE A 147 4.66 10.23 -6.10
CA PHE A 147 5.58 11.12 -6.80
C PHE A 147 6.06 10.52 -8.13
N VAL A 148 6.51 9.26 -8.13
CA VAL A 148 7.04 8.58 -9.34
C VAL A 148 5.94 8.35 -10.39
N LEU A 149 4.71 8.05 -9.95
CA LEU A 149 3.57 7.79 -10.83
C LEU A 149 2.69 9.02 -11.07
N ASN A 150 3.03 10.17 -10.49
CA ASN A 150 2.26 11.41 -10.54
C ASN A 150 0.78 11.25 -10.09
N ILE A 151 0.55 10.46 -9.04
CA ILE A 151 -0.78 10.23 -8.45
C ILE A 151 -0.95 11.15 -7.24
N THR A 152 -1.55 12.32 -7.46
CA THR A 152 -1.69 13.38 -6.43
C THR A 152 -2.36 12.90 -5.15
N ARG A 153 -3.40 12.04 -5.25
CA ARG A 153 -4.13 11.52 -4.09
C ARG A 153 -3.24 10.68 -3.17
N PHE A 154 -2.35 9.84 -3.73
CA PHE A 154 -1.39 9.09 -2.92
C PHE A 154 -0.39 10.01 -2.22
N THR A 155 0.11 11.02 -2.92
CA THR A 155 1.02 12.01 -2.33
C THR A 155 0.38 12.79 -1.19
N GLN A 156 -0.88 13.22 -1.34
CA GLN A 156 -1.60 13.97 -0.29
C GLN A 156 -1.88 13.10 0.94
N MET A 157 -2.41 11.89 0.74
CA MET A 157 -2.63 10.91 1.81
C MET A 157 -1.34 10.64 2.57
N ALA A 158 -0.25 10.37 1.85
CA ALA A 158 1.04 10.08 2.45
C ALA A 158 1.57 11.24 3.31
N ARG A 159 1.47 12.48 2.82
CA ARG A 159 1.85 13.68 3.60
C ARG A 159 1.05 13.81 4.88
N PHE A 160 -0.26 13.59 4.82
CA PHE A 160 -1.12 13.61 6.01
C PHE A 160 -0.69 12.56 7.03
N ASN A 161 -0.49 11.31 6.62
CA ASN A 161 -0.08 10.24 7.51
C ASN A 161 1.31 10.47 8.12
N ILE A 162 2.27 10.97 7.33
CA ILE A 162 3.60 11.35 7.82
C ILE A 162 3.47 12.41 8.90
N PHE A 163 2.71 13.49 8.63
CA PHE A 163 2.47 14.54 9.61
C PHE A 163 1.79 14.00 10.88
N ALA A 164 0.73 13.20 10.73
CA ALA A 164 0.02 12.60 11.85
C ALA A 164 0.94 11.70 12.70
N SER A 165 1.82 10.92 12.06
CA SER A 165 2.76 10.06 12.78
C SER A 165 3.77 10.85 13.62
N ILE A 166 4.28 11.97 13.11
CA ILE A 166 5.19 12.85 13.85
C ILE A 166 4.45 13.54 14.99
N LEU A 167 3.25 14.07 14.71
CA LEU A 167 2.44 14.77 15.71
C LEU A 167 2.09 13.84 16.89
N LEU A 168 1.61 12.63 16.60
CA LEU A 168 1.32 11.63 17.62
C LEU A 168 2.60 11.16 18.35
N LEU A 169 3.75 11.10 17.68
CA LEU A 169 5.00 10.79 18.36
C LEU A 169 5.36 11.89 19.36
N SER A 170 5.26 13.16 18.95
CA SER A 170 5.53 14.32 19.80
C SER A 170 4.57 14.41 20.99
N ILE A 171 3.26 14.22 20.77
CA ILE A 171 2.27 14.18 21.85
C ILE A 171 2.64 13.08 22.84
N GLY A 172 2.85 11.86 22.34
CA GLY A 172 3.15 10.71 23.20
C GLY A 172 4.43 10.88 24.01
N PHE A 173 5.44 11.52 23.43
CA PHE A 173 6.67 11.88 24.13
C PHE A 173 6.43 12.92 25.23
N LEU A 174 5.67 13.98 24.95
CA LEU A 174 5.39 15.05 25.91
C LEU A 174 4.46 14.60 27.05
N SER A 175 3.62 13.60 26.82
CA SER A 175 2.71 13.06 27.83
C SER A 175 3.24 11.81 28.56
N ASP A 176 4.46 11.36 28.27
CA ASP A 176 5.06 10.13 28.80
C ASP A 176 4.23 8.86 28.53
N THR A 177 3.56 8.80 27.37
CA THR A 177 2.63 7.70 27.00
C THR A 177 3.17 6.75 25.94
N LEU A 178 4.47 6.85 25.62
CA LEU A 178 5.12 6.01 24.61
C LEU A 178 5.29 4.54 25.05
N VAL A 179 5.23 4.27 26.36
CA VAL A 179 5.41 2.93 26.94
C VAL A 179 4.11 2.48 27.59
N GLY A 180 3.55 1.35 27.13
CA GLY A 180 2.55 0.59 27.90
C GLY A 180 1.18 1.24 28.16
N GLU A 181 0.91 2.45 27.67
CA GLU A 181 -0.40 3.06 27.88
C GLU A 181 -1.44 2.56 26.85
N VAL A 182 -2.43 1.83 27.34
CA VAL A 182 -3.45 1.16 26.52
C VAL A 182 -4.34 2.15 25.78
N THR A 183 -4.72 3.26 26.43
CA THR A 183 -5.62 4.27 25.84
C THR A 183 -4.93 4.98 24.67
N TYR A 184 -3.70 5.46 24.86
CA TYR A 184 -2.96 6.12 23.79
C TYR A 184 -2.64 5.17 22.63
N LEU A 185 -2.28 3.92 22.93
CA LEU A 185 -2.10 2.89 21.93
C LEU A 185 -3.38 2.65 21.09
N LEU A 186 -4.57 2.71 21.69
CA LEU A 186 -5.84 2.61 20.96
C LEU A 186 -5.99 3.77 19.97
N ILE A 187 -5.71 5.00 20.39
CA ILE A 187 -5.76 6.19 19.53
C ILE A 187 -4.81 6.01 18.34
N VAL A 188 -3.58 5.56 18.60
CA VAL A 188 -2.59 5.28 17.53
C VAL A 188 -3.10 4.20 16.59
N LYS A 189 -3.72 3.13 17.09
CA LYS A 189 -4.34 2.09 16.25
C LYS A 189 -5.48 2.62 15.38
N VAL A 190 -6.28 3.56 15.87
CA VAL A 190 -7.30 4.23 15.04
C VAL A 190 -6.64 4.97 13.87
N PHE A 191 -5.56 5.72 14.12
CA PHE A 191 -4.82 6.40 13.06
C PHE A 191 -4.14 5.42 12.10
N MET A 192 -3.64 4.28 12.58
CA MET A 192 -3.12 3.21 11.74
C MET A 192 -4.19 2.68 10.79
N VAL A 193 -5.39 2.40 11.30
CA VAL A 193 -6.51 1.89 10.49
C VAL A 193 -6.97 2.94 9.49
N LEU A 194 -7.13 4.20 9.90
CA LEU A 194 -7.50 5.27 8.97
C LEU A 194 -6.44 5.47 7.89
N GLY A 195 -5.17 5.60 8.27
CA GLY A 195 -4.08 5.97 7.38
C GLY A 195 -3.58 4.85 6.48
N LEU A 196 -3.60 3.59 6.93
CA LEU A 196 -3.05 2.44 6.19
C LEU A 196 -4.09 1.45 5.67
N VAL A 197 -5.34 1.55 6.11
CA VAL A 197 -6.44 0.67 5.65
C VAL A 197 -7.45 1.47 4.85
N PHE A 198 -8.10 2.46 5.48
CA PHE A 198 -9.20 3.17 4.82
C PHE A 198 -8.73 4.12 3.72
N MET A 199 -7.79 5.01 4.01
CA MET A 199 -7.36 5.99 3.00
C MET A 199 -6.76 5.33 1.75
N PRO A 200 -5.86 4.33 1.83
CA PRO A 200 -5.34 3.67 0.64
C PRO A 200 -6.43 2.95 -0.15
N ALA A 201 -7.37 2.28 0.54
CA ALA A 201 -8.50 1.61 -0.10
C ALA A 201 -9.42 2.59 -0.84
N VAL A 202 -9.71 3.75 -0.25
CA VAL A 202 -10.53 4.81 -0.88
C VAL A 202 -9.81 5.39 -2.10
N VAL A 203 -8.51 5.65 -2.01
CA VAL A 203 -7.72 6.13 -3.16
C VAL A 203 -7.71 5.09 -4.28
N ALA A 204 -7.51 3.82 -3.95
CA ALA A 204 -7.55 2.72 -4.91
C ALA A 204 -8.92 2.57 -5.58
N TRP A 205 -10.01 2.70 -4.81
CA TRP A 205 -11.38 2.69 -5.33
C TRP A 205 -11.60 3.82 -6.33
N HIS A 206 -11.26 5.05 -5.96
CA HIS A 206 -11.44 6.21 -6.83
C HIS A 206 -10.64 6.10 -8.14
N GLN A 207 -9.39 5.62 -8.06
CA GLN A 207 -8.59 5.43 -9.26
C GLN A 207 -9.13 4.32 -10.17
N LYS A 208 -9.69 3.25 -9.59
CA LYS A 208 -10.34 2.20 -10.36
C LYS A 208 -11.62 2.70 -11.04
N SER A 209 -12.41 3.54 -10.39
CA SER A 209 -13.62 4.12 -10.98
C SER A 209 -13.34 5.15 -12.07
N GLU A 210 -12.20 5.85 -12.02
CA GLU A 210 -11.80 6.81 -13.06
C GLU A 210 -11.17 6.13 -14.29
N ALA A 211 -10.71 4.89 -14.14
CA ALA A 211 -10.09 4.11 -15.21
C ALA A 211 -11.07 3.15 -15.94
N ALA A 212 -12.29 2.97 -15.42
CA ALA A 212 -13.35 2.15 -15.98
C ALA A 212 -14.33 2.99 -16.81
#